data_AF-A0A928H7Y7-F1
#
_entry.id   AF-A0A928H7Y7-F1
#
_cell.length_a   1.000
_cell.length_b   1.000
_cell.length_c   1.000
_cell.angle_alpha   90.00
_cell.angle_beta   90.00
_cell.angle_gamma   90.00
#
_symmetry.space_group_name_H-M   'P 1'
#
loop_
_entity.id
_entity.type
_entity.pdbx_description
1 polymer ?
#
loop_
_entity_poly.entity_id
_entity_poly.type
_entity_poly.pdbx_seq_one_letter_code
_entity_poly.pdbx_strand_id
1 'polypeptide(L)'
;VWFSILSAIASSRLSIPPEGVAFGEIAAGEALEKSIDLLNVSSLPIAVSQVKPCCGAEATLSAMRIAPGTTTTLSVSLKPQLPGEFSKSVRIYCDDPESPIYVIPVTGSAVESESANAASRWTLPTVVLAGFVDGFNPCSFAIMISLAGILAIGGRKRRARILGGLVFCVGSFLTYMLMGLGLMQALKALEGLRIVHDVVMVVLALSLFVLSFLSFRDALKFRKVPVFSVVTLKLPEGVKVLIRKIALESWSGPAVALAGFGCAFLVTLLDALCTGQVYVPVLALISREPGAWRSFVLLVVYNLAFIAPLVAVFVLASKTTDAFQMAQWSSRNVIPAKIALGVVFAVLGALLMKVALMY
;
A
#
# COMPACT_ATOMS: atom_id res chain seq x y z
N VAL A 1 73.21 23.87 32.87
CA VAL A 1 72.26 24.89 33.38
C VAL A 1 71.71 25.57 32.13
N TRP A 2 70.59 25.17 31.56
CA TRP A 2 69.23 25.37 32.07
C TRP A 2 68.28 24.35 31.43
N PHE A 3 67.27 23.96 32.20
CA PHE A 3 66.13 23.16 31.79
C PHE A 3 65.39 23.76 30.58
N SER A 4 64.90 22.89 29.70
CA SER A 4 63.63 23.12 29.01
C SER A 4 62.83 21.82 29.08
N ILE A 5 62.32 21.56 30.29
CA ILE A 5 61.14 20.74 30.52
C ILE A 5 59.91 21.65 30.27
N LEU A 6 58.77 21.04 29.89
CA LEU A 6 57.43 21.60 29.60
C LEU A 6 57.21 21.86 28.10
N SER A 7 56.35 21.16 27.36
CA SER A 7 55.27 20.24 27.70
C SER A 7 55.13 19.21 26.57
N ALA A 8 55.25 17.92 26.88
CA ALA A 8 54.64 16.92 26.01
C ALA A 8 53.13 17.06 26.24
N ILE A 9 52.44 17.74 25.32
CA ILE A 9 50.99 17.69 25.26
C ILE A 9 50.67 16.23 24.99
N ALA A 10 50.15 15.56 26.00
CA ALA A 10 49.36 14.34 25.93
C ALA A 10 48.51 14.33 24.66
N SER A 11 49.04 13.75 23.58
CA SER A 11 48.42 13.74 22.27
C SER A 11 47.72 12.39 22.10
N SER A 12 46.40 12.45 21.92
CA SER A 12 45.55 11.37 21.44
C SER A 12 46.33 10.32 20.63
N ARG A 13 46.32 9.06 21.07
CA ARG A 13 47.07 7.98 20.38
C ARG A 13 46.44 7.60 19.04
N LEU A 14 45.16 7.92 18.84
CA LEU A 14 44.44 7.67 17.61
C LEU A 14 44.27 8.98 16.83
N SER A 15 44.70 9.00 15.58
CA SER A 15 44.44 10.10 14.65
C SER A 15 43.11 9.85 13.95
N ILE A 16 42.16 10.76 14.13
CA ILE A 16 40.81 10.72 13.58
C ILE A 16 40.67 11.91 12.62
N PRO A 17 40.11 11.71 11.40
CA PRO A 17 39.76 12.82 10.52
C PRO A 17 38.86 13.84 11.23
N PRO A 18 39.12 15.15 11.12
CA PRO A 18 38.36 16.19 11.86
C PRO A 18 36.88 16.25 11.46
N GLU A 19 36.57 15.84 10.24
CA GLU A 19 35.20 15.72 9.70
C GLU A 19 34.46 14.45 10.17
N GLY A 20 35.17 13.51 10.79
CA GLY A 20 34.63 12.20 11.17
C GLY A 20 34.09 11.44 9.96
N VAL A 21 32.89 10.86 10.08
CA VAL A 21 32.19 10.18 8.98
C VAL A 21 31.18 11.13 8.36
N ALA A 22 31.57 11.82 7.30
CA ALA A 22 30.70 12.70 6.54
C ALA A 22 29.98 11.93 5.42
N PHE A 23 28.67 11.70 5.56
CA PHE A 23 27.83 11.03 4.56
C PHE A 23 27.56 11.91 3.33
N GLY A 24 27.60 13.24 3.47
CA GLY A 24 27.17 14.16 2.42
C GLY A 24 25.65 14.10 2.24
N GLU A 25 25.18 14.28 1.01
CA GLU A 25 23.78 14.13 0.64
C GLU A 25 23.44 12.65 0.41
N ILE A 26 22.41 12.16 1.11
CA ILE A 26 21.90 10.80 0.96
C ILE A 26 20.39 10.81 0.78
N ALA A 27 19.87 9.92 -0.07
CA ALA A 27 18.43 9.79 -0.26
C ALA A 27 17.76 9.24 1.01
N ALA A 28 16.74 9.94 1.52
CA ALA A 28 15.92 9.44 2.60
C ALA A 28 15.29 8.07 2.22
N GLY A 29 15.39 7.09 3.11
CA GLY A 29 14.90 5.74 2.92
C GLY A 29 15.92 4.75 2.34
N GLU A 30 17.11 5.19 1.93
CA GLU A 30 18.20 4.32 1.47
C GLU A 30 19.26 4.12 2.57
N ALA A 31 19.77 2.90 2.67
CA ALA A 31 20.89 2.60 3.56
C ALA A 31 22.19 2.89 2.81
N LEU A 32 23.07 3.68 3.40
CA LEU A 32 24.42 3.91 2.88
C LEU A 32 25.45 3.47 3.92
N GLU A 33 26.55 2.89 3.45
CA GLU A 33 27.72 2.60 4.25
C GLU A 33 28.87 3.52 3.84
N LYS A 34 29.53 4.14 4.81
CA LYS A 34 30.79 4.88 4.61
C LYS A 34 31.83 4.41 5.60
N SER A 35 33.07 4.42 5.15
CA SER A 35 34.22 4.07 5.98
C SER A 35 35.21 5.20 6.09
N ILE A 36 35.91 5.25 7.23
CA ILE A 36 37.06 6.12 7.46
C ILE A 36 38.20 5.30 8.06
N ASP A 37 39.43 5.72 7.80
CA ASP A 37 40.61 5.09 8.38
C ASP A 37 41.08 5.84 9.62
N LEU A 38 41.37 5.08 10.68
CA LEU A 38 41.86 5.54 11.97
C LEU A 38 43.31 5.06 12.13
N LEU A 39 44.24 5.99 12.30
CA LEU A 39 45.67 5.68 12.40
C LEU A 39 46.13 5.68 13.86
N ASN A 40 46.80 4.62 14.31
CA ASN A 40 47.51 4.64 15.59
C ASN A 40 48.86 5.36 15.41
N VAL A 41 48.96 6.59 15.93
CA VAL A 41 50.16 7.43 15.86
C VAL A 41 51.12 7.20 17.03
N SER A 42 50.73 6.37 17.99
CA SER A 42 51.55 6.06 19.16
C SER A 42 52.53 4.91 18.93
N SER A 43 53.52 4.80 19.80
CA SER A 43 54.48 3.69 19.82
C SER A 43 53.96 2.43 20.52
N LEU A 44 52.74 2.45 21.04
CA LEU A 44 52.10 1.35 21.76
C LEU A 44 50.86 0.86 20.99
N PRO A 45 50.52 -0.44 21.05
CA PRO A 45 49.27 -0.93 20.49
C PRO A 45 48.07 -0.35 21.27
N ILE A 46 46.96 -0.11 20.57
CA ILE A 46 45.68 0.29 21.18
C ILE A 46 44.73 -0.91 21.13
N ALA A 47 44.15 -1.28 22.26
CA ALA A 47 43.11 -2.29 22.37
C ALA A 47 41.74 -1.61 22.52
N VAL A 48 40.89 -1.81 21.52
CA VAL A 48 39.51 -1.36 21.53
C VAL A 48 38.67 -2.38 22.29
N SER A 49 37.90 -1.93 23.28
CA SER A 49 36.99 -2.77 24.06
C SER A 49 35.59 -2.81 23.46
N GLN A 50 35.10 -1.69 22.92
CA GLN A 50 33.76 -1.60 22.36
C GLN A 50 33.63 -0.47 21.34
N VAL A 51 32.83 -0.71 20.29
CA VAL A 51 32.31 0.34 19.39
C VAL A 51 30.82 0.49 19.66
N LYS A 52 30.37 1.69 20.01
CA LYS A 52 28.99 1.99 20.34
C LYS A 52 28.45 3.11 19.44
N PRO A 53 27.70 2.79 18.39
CA PRO A 53 27.01 3.80 17.59
C PRO A 53 25.82 4.42 18.34
N CYS A 54 25.45 5.66 17.96
CA CYS A 54 24.19 6.28 18.39
C CYS A 54 22.99 5.65 17.67
N CYS A 55 21.76 5.96 18.11
CA CYS A 55 20.52 5.33 17.65
C CYS A 55 20.40 5.26 16.11
N GLY A 56 20.06 4.08 15.59
CA GLY A 56 19.79 3.86 14.17
C GLY A 56 21.01 3.95 13.25
N ALA A 57 22.23 3.85 13.79
CA ALA A 57 23.45 3.60 13.03
C ALA A 57 24.06 2.26 13.47
N GLU A 58 24.64 1.53 12.53
CA GLU A 58 25.47 0.37 12.79
C GLU A 58 26.92 0.76 12.51
N ALA A 59 27.86 0.29 13.35
CA ALA A 59 29.27 0.61 13.18
C ALA A 59 30.14 -0.59 13.55
N THR A 60 31.15 -0.84 12.72
CA THR A 60 32.11 -1.95 12.88
C THR A 60 33.53 -1.45 12.62
N LEU A 61 34.51 -2.08 13.30
CA LEU A 61 35.93 -1.83 13.07
C LEU A 61 36.56 -3.06 12.43
N SER A 62 37.48 -2.86 11.49
CA SER A 62 38.21 -3.96 10.85
C SER A 62 39.16 -4.70 11.80
N ALA A 63 39.68 -4.01 12.83
CA ALA A 63 40.53 -4.61 13.85
C ALA A 63 40.27 -3.98 15.23
N MET A 64 40.04 -4.82 16.25
CA MET A 64 39.87 -4.39 17.64
C MET A 64 41.21 -4.19 18.37
N ARG A 65 42.34 -4.52 17.73
CA ARG A 65 43.69 -4.28 18.24
C ARG A 65 44.54 -3.65 17.14
N ILE A 66 44.97 -2.42 17.35
CA ILE A 66 45.61 -1.59 16.33
C ILE A 66 47.09 -1.47 16.67
N ALA A 67 47.96 -2.01 15.82
CA ALA A 67 49.40 -1.96 16.02
C ALA A 67 49.96 -0.53 15.83
N PRO A 68 51.12 -0.20 16.43
CA PRO A 68 51.78 1.10 16.22
C PRO A 68 51.99 1.38 14.73
N GLY A 69 51.62 2.59 14.27
CA GLY A 69 51.80 3.02 12.88
C GLY A 69 50.85 2.36 11.86
N THR A 70 49.89 1.55 12.30
CA THR A 70 48.90 0.90 11.41
C THR A 70 47.55 1.59 11.44
N THR A 71 46.79 1.43 10.35
CA THR A 71 45.41 1.91 10.23
C THR A 71 44.40 0.80 10.52
N THR A 72 43.25 1.17 11.07
CA THR A 72 42.04 0.35 11.08
C THR A 72 40.90 1.13 10.43
N THR A 73 39.98 0.41 9.81
CA THR A 73 38.87 1.02 9.07
C THR A 73 37.61 0.92 9.92
N LEU A 74 36.99 2.08 10.19
CA LEU A 74 35.67 2.19 10.81
C LEU A 74 34.62 2.28 9.71
N SER A 75 33.79 1.25 9.58
CA SER A 75 32.61 1.24 8.72
C SER A 75 31.38 1.67 9.52
N VAL A 76 30.62 2.63 8.99
CA VAL A 76 29.34 3.09 9.56
C VAL A 76 28.26 2.94 8.50
N SER A 77 27.18 2.25 8.86
CA SER A 77 25.97 2.09 8.04
C SER A 77 24.80 2.83 8.66
N LEU A 78 24.08 3.61 7.85
CA LEU A 78 22.96 4.44 8.28
C LEU A 78 21.85 4.47 7.23
N LYS A 79 20.60 4.37 7.70
CA LYS A 79 19.38 4.51 6.89
C LYS A 79 18.49 5.63 7.45
N PRO A 80 18.61 6.87 6.97
CA PRO A 80 17.74 7.97 7.39
C PRO A 80 16.32 7.70 6.92
N GLN A 81 15.32 7.84 7.80
CA GLN A 81 13.91 7.64 7.43
C GLN A 81 13.23 8.94 6.98
N LEU A 82 13.78 10.09 7.38
CA LEU A 82 13.21 11.41 7.16
C LEU A 82 14.26 12.32 6.52
N PRO A 83 13.85 13.22 5.61
CA PRO A 83 14.73 14.25 5.08
C PRO A 83 15.11 15.26 6.17
N GLY A 84 16.30 15.85 6.03
CA GLY A 84 16.87 16.82 6.96
C GLY A 84 18.32 16.51 7.34
N GLU A 85 18.97 17.50 7.95
CA GLU A 85 20.32 17.34 8.48
C GLU A 85 20.32 16.42 9.71
N PHE A 86 21.33 15.56 9.80
CA PHE A 86 21.56 14.74 10.97
C PHE A 86 22.99 14.90 11.46
N SER A 87 23.13 14.92 12.78
CA SER A 87 24.41 14.89 13.47
C SER A 87 24.34 13.85 14.58
N LYS A 88 25.08 12.75 14.37
CA LYS A 88 25.18 11.62 15.29
C LYS A 88 26.63 11.41 15.69
N SER A 89 26.90 10.44 16.56
CA SER A 89 28.25 10.09 16.97
C SER A 89 28.43 8.59 17.12
N VAL A 90 29.62 8.09 16.79
CA VAL A 90 30.10 6.75 17.14
C VAL A 90 31.11 6.89 18.26
N ARG A 91 30.94 6.13 19.36
CA ARG A 91 31.88 6.13 20.47
C ARG A 91 32.75 4.87 20.43
N ILE A 92 34.06 5.02 20.45
CA ILE A 92 35.03 3.93 20.53
C ILE A 92 35.66 3.95 21.92
N TYR A 93 35.51 2.86 22.67
CA TYR A 93 36.10 2.67 23.98
C TYR A 93 37.41 1.90 23.85
N CYS A 94 38.48 2.37 24.48
CA CYS A 94 39.80 1.75 24.37
C CYS A 94 40.63 1.92 25.65
N ASP A 95 41.83 1.33 25.64
CA ASP A 95 42.81 1.35 26.74
C ASP A 95 43.77 2.55 26.69
N ASP A 96 43.43 3.61 25.96
CA ASP A 96 44.18 4.87 25.97
C ASP A 96 43.92 5.64 27.28
N PRO A 97 44.95 5.86 28.13
CA PRO A 97 44.79 6.55 29.40
C PRO A 97 44.43 8.04 29.27
N GLU A 98 44.79 8.67 28.15
CA GLU A 98 44.53 10.10 27.92
C GLU A 98 43.17 10.32 27.25
N SER A 99 42.75 9.38 26.41
CA SER A 99 41.49 9.43 25.66
C SER A 99 40.77 8.07 25.67
N PRO A 100 40.16 7.67 26.81
CA PRO A 100 39.54 6.36 26.95
C PRO A 100 38.30 6.18 26.06
N ILE A 101 37.72 7.29 25.58
CA ILE A 101 36.56 7.31 24.70
C ILE A 101 36.80 8.29 23.55
N TYR A 102 36.87 7.76 22.33
CA TYR A 102 36.89 8.54 21.10
C TYR A 102 35.47 8.77 20.60
N VAL A 103 35.08 10.03 20.36
CA VAL A 103 33.77 10.41 19.84
C VAL A 103 33.92 10.87 18.40
N ILE A 104 33.45 10.06 17.46
CA ILE A 104 33.55 10.32 16.02
C ILE A 104 32.22 10.91 15.56
N PRO A 105 32.18 12.15 15.06
CA PRO A 105 30.96 12.73 14.52
C PRO A 105 30.55 12.00 13.23
N VAL A 106 29.26 11.79 13.07
CA VAL A 106 28.63 11.22 11.88
C VAL A 106 27.63 12.24 11.38
N THR A 107 27.96 12.91 10.29
CA THR A 107 27.20 14.06 9.77
C THR A 107 26.72 13.80 8.35
N GLY A 108 25.60 14.40 7.98
CA GLY A 108 25.08 14.34 6.63
C GLY A 108 23.73 15.01 6.50
N SER A 109 23.23 15.08 5.27
CA SER A 109 21.90 15.60 4.96
C SER A 109 21.11 14.53 4.22
N ALA A 110 19.95 14.17 4.76
CA ALA A 110 19.01 13.33 4.05
C ALA A 110 18.16 14.21 3.13
N VAL A 111 18.31 14.03 1.82
CA VAL A 111 17.53 14.73 0.80
C VAL A 111 16.38 13.84 0.34
N GLU A 112 15.25 14.45 -0.05
CA GLU A 112 14.20 13.69 -0.72
C GLU A 112 14.75 13.06 -2.00
N SER A 113 14.50 11.76 -2.20
CA SER A 113 15.01 11.11 -3.41
C SER A 113 14.27 11.65 -4.63
N GLU A 114 15.04 12.10 -5.63
CA GLU A 114 14.50 12.63 -6.89
C GLU A 114 13.60 11.59 -7.59
N SER A 115 13.95 10.31 -7.45
CA SER A 115 13.18 9.15 -7.89
C SER A 115 11.84 8.98 -7.17
N ALA A 116 11.77 9.25 -5.86
CA ALA A 116 10.51 9.22 -5.10
C ALA A 116 9.58 10.39 -5.47
N ASN A 117 10.14 11.56 -5.78
CA ASN A 117 9.38 12.72 -6.24
C ASN A 117 8.83 12.54 -7.67
N ALA A 118 9.59 11.89 -8.55
CA ALA A 118 9.09 11.50 -9.86
C ALA A 118 7.95 10.47 -9.76
N ALA A 119 8.09 9.45 -8.90
CA ALA A 119 7.06 8.44 -8.67
C ALA A 119 5.79 9.03 -8.04
N SER A 120 5.92 9.89 -7.03
CA SER A 120 4.79 10.49 -6.30
C SER A 120 3.92 11.41 -7.17
N ARG A 121 4.53 12.00 -8.22
CA ARG A 121 3.81 12.82 -9.20
C ARG A 121 2.85 12.01 -10.05
N TRP A 122 3.19 10.75 -10.34
CA TRP A 122 2.33 9.82 -11.10
C TRP A 122 1.35 9.05 -10.22
N THR A 123 1.57 8.99 -8.91
CA THR A 123 0.67 8.29 -7.97
C THR A 123 -0.74 8.84 -8.01
N LEU A 124 -0.94 10.16 -7.92
CA LEU A 124 -2.29 10.75 -7.89
C LEU A 124 -3.10 10.47 -9.17
N PRO A 125 -2.59 10.73 -10.40
CA PRO A 125 -3.27 10.35 -11.63
C PRO A 125 -3.57 8.85 -11.71
N THR A 126 -2.63 8.01 -11.28
CA THR A 126 -2.80 6.54 -11.29
C THR A 126 -3.92 6.12 -10.35
N VAL A 127 -3.97 6.69 -9.14
CA VAL A 127 -5.00 6.40 -8.14
C VAL A 127 -6.39 6.80 -8.63
N VAL A 128 -6.53 8.00 -9.21
CA VAL A 128 -7.81 8.47 -9.75
C VAL A 128 -8.26 7.59 -10.92
N LEU A 129 -7.36 7.31 -11.87
CA LEU A 129 -7.67 6.49 -13.03
C LEU A 129 -8.05 5.07 -12.60
N ALA A 130 -7.27 4.46 -11.70
CA ALA A 130 -7.52 3.11 -11.22
C ALA A 130 -8.84 3.02 -10.43
N GLY A 131 -9.13 4.00 -9.56
CA GLY A 131 -10.41 4.07 -8.85
C GLY A 131 -11.57 4.20 -9.82
N PHE A 132 -11.46 5.07 -10.83
CA PHE A 132 -12.51 5.23 -11.84
C PHE A 132 -12.74 3.95 -12.67
N VAL A 133 -11.65 3.32 -13.12
CA VAL A 133 -11.70 2.05 -13.87
C VAL A 133 -12.31 0.93 -13.03
N ASP A 134 -11.95 0.84 -11.75
CA ASP A 134 -12.53 -0.13 -10.83
C ASP A 134 -14.01 0.15 -10.54
N GLY A 135 -14.40 1.43 -10.53
CA GLY A 135 -15.80 1.84 -10.45
C GLY A 135 -16.64 1.32 -11.62
N PHE A 136 -16.06 1.18 -12.82
CA PHE A 136 -16.68 0.58 -14.02
C PHE A 136 -16.74 -0.95 -14.02
N ASN A 137 -16.62 -1.58 -12.84
CA ASN A 137 -16.69 -3.02 -12.73
C ASN A 137 -18.10 -3.56 -13.05
N PRO A 138 -18.22 -4.52 -14.00
CA PRO A 138 -19.52 -5.12 -14.37
C PRO A 138 -20.24 -5.79 -13.19
N CYS A 139 -19.55 -6.23 -12.13
CA CYS A 139 -20.16 -6.79 -10.92
C CYS A 139 -20.97 -5.72 -10.16
N SER A 140 -20.33 -4.60 -9.82
CA SER A 140 -20.97 -3.52 -9.04
C SER A 140 -22.06 -2.81 -9.85
N PHE A 141 -21.89 -2.68 -11.18
CA PHE A 141 -22.93 -2.17 -12.07
C PHE A 141 -24.20 -3.03 -12.08
N ALA A 142 -24.05 -4.36 -12.15
CA ALA A 142 -25.19 -5.28 -12.16
C ALA A 142 -25.99 -5.20 -10.86
N ILE A 143 -25.31 -5.07 -9.72
CA ILE A 143 -25.95 -4.91 -8.40
C ILE A 143 -26.72 -3.58 -8.34
N MET A 144 -26.11 -2.47 -8.78
CA MET A 144 -26.80 -1.16 -8.76
C MET A 144 -28.01 -1.10 -9.67
N ILE A 145 -27.92 -1.67 -10.88
CA ILE A 145 -29.06 -1.75 -11.80
C ILE A 145 -30.18 -2.63 -11.19
N SER A 146 -29.82 -3.77 -10.59
CA SER A 146 -30.77 -4.65 -9.90
C SER A 146 -31.45 -3.94 -8.72
N LEU A 147 -30.68 -3.26 -7.87
CA LEU A 147 -31.18 -2.48 -6.75
C LEU A 147 -32.13 -1.37 -7.21
N ALA A 148 -31.74 -0.61 -8.25
CA ALA A 148 -32.58 0.43 -8.84
C ALA A 148 -33.91 -0.14 -9.37
N GLY A 149 -33.86 -1.31 -10.03
CA GLY A 149 -35.03 -2.02 -10.53
C GLY A 149 -36.00 -2.47 -9.43
N ILE A 150 -35.49 -3.10 -8.36
CA ILE A 150 -36.35 -3.55 -7.25
C ILE A 150 -37.00 -2.34 -6.55
N LEU A 151 -36.26 -1.25 -6.35
CA LEU A 151 -36.80 -0.01 -5.75
C LEU A 151 -37.81 0.70 -6.67
N ALA A 152 -37.74 0.49 -7.99
CA ALA A 152 -38.70 1.02 -8.95
C ALA A 152 -40.00 0.21 -9.00
N ILE A 153 -39.93 -1.13 -8.93
CA ILE A 153 -41.10 -2.04 -8.99
C ILE A 153 -41.98 -1.93 -7.74
N GLY A 154 -41.41 -1.63 -6.57
CA GLY A 154 -42.15 -1.50 -5.31
C GLY A 154 -43.10 -0.29 -5.19
N GLY A 155 -43.40 0.42 -6.29
CA GLY A 155 -44.36 1.54 -6.30
C GLY A 155 -43.94 2.76 -5.46
N ARG A 156 -42.67 2.84 -5.04
CA ARG A 156 -42.22 3.84 -4.07
C ARG A 156 -42.05 5.24 -4.68
N LYS A 157 -42.40 6.25 -3.88
CA LYS A 157 -42.15 7.67 -4.15
C LYS A 157 -40.66 7.89 -4.47
N ARG A 158 -40.37 8.76 -5.44
CA ARG A 158 -39.01 9.09 -5.94
C ARG A 158 -37.97 9.31 -4.82
N ARG A 159 -38.39 9.93 -3.70
CA ARG A 159 -37.54 10.18 -2.52
C ARG A 159 -36.99 8.90 -1.86
N ALA A 160 -37.82 7.87 -1.68
CA ALA A 160 -37.40 6.63 -1.05
C ALA A 160 -36.46 5.80 -1.94
N ARG A 161 -36.61 5.93 -3.27
CA ARG A 161 -35.67 5.36 -4.24
C ARG A 161 -34.28 5.98 -4.08
N ILE A 162 -34.20 7.30 -4.12
CA ILE A 162 -32.93 8.06 -4.04
C ILE A 162 -32.23 7.81 -2.71
N LEU A 163 -32.96 7.86 -1.59
CA LEU A 163 -32.42 7.57 -0.27
C LEU A 163 -31.86 6.14 -0.19
N GLY A 164 -32.56 5.19 -0.82
CA GLY A 164 -32.15 3.81 -1.01
C GLY A 164 -30.74 3.65 -1.56
N GLY A 165 -30.50 4.19 -2.75
CA GLY A 165 -29.19 4.10 -3.40
C GLY A 165 -28.11 4.92 -2.70
N LEU A 166 -28.46 6.06 -2.09
CA LEU A 166 -27.49 6.90 -1.39
C LEU A 166 -26.95 6.19 -0.15
N VAL A 167 -27.80 5.53 0.63
CA VAL A 167 -27.39 4.69 1.76
C VAL A 167 -26.51 3.52 1.30
N PHE A 168 -26.83 2.88 0.17
CA PHE A 168 -25.99 1.83 -0.41
C PHE A 168 -24.61 2.36 -0.80
N CYS A 169 -24.52 3.47 -1.54
CA CYS A 169 -23.25 4.07 -1.94
C CYS A 169 -22.39 4.47 -0.72
N VAL A 170 -22.99 5.07 0.30
CA VAL A 170 -22.28 5.41 1.55
C VAL A 170 -21.82 4.16 2.29
N GLY A 171 -22.65 3.10 2.34
CA GLY A 171 -22.27 1.82 2.94
C GLY A 171 -21.07 1.18 2.22
N SER A 172 -21.10 1.16 0.89
CA SER A 172 -19.98 0.67 0.08
C SER A 172 -18.71 1.50 0.29
N PHE A 173 -18.81 2.83 0.32
CA PHE A 173 -17.68 3.72 0.62
C PHE A 173 -17.02 3.38 1.94
N LEU A 174 -17.82 3.30 3.00
CA LEU A 174 -17.33 3.02 4.35
C LEU A 174 -16.72 1.61 4.43
N THR A 175 -17.31 0.64 3.74
CA THR A 175 -16.79 -0.73 3.71
C THR A 175 -15.43 -0.80 3.03
N TYR A 176 -15.26 -0.19 1.85
CA TYR A 176 -13.96 -0.13 1.19
C TYR A 176 -12.94 0.68 1.99
N MET A 177 -13.36 1.79 2.60
CA MET A 177 -12.48 2.60 3.46
C MET A 177 -11.92 1.77 4.62
N LEU A 178 -12.79 1.08 5.36
CA LEU A 178 -12.39 0.22 6.48
C LEU A 178 -11.51 -0.94 6.02
N MET A 179 -11.88 -1.58 4.91
CA MET A 179 -11.08 -2.65 4.30
C MET A 179 -9.70 -2.15 3.85
N GLY A 180 -9.62 -0.94 3.27
CA GLY A 180 -8.37 -0.32 2.84
C GLY A 180 -7.46 0.01 4.01
N LEU A 181 -7.99 0.61 5.07
CA LEU A 181 -7.23 0.88 6.29
C LEU A 181 -6.72 -0.41 6.94
N GLY A 182 -7.54 -1.46 7.00
CA GLY A 182 -7.15 -2.77 7.52
C GLY A 182 -6.08 -3.45 6.66
N LEU A 183 -6.25 -3.40 5.34
CA LEU A 183 -5.31 -4.01 4.40
C LEU A 183 -3.97 -3.25 4.34
N MET A 184 -3.95 -1.92 4.45
CA MET A 184 -2.70 -1.15 4.57
C MET A 184 -1.91 -1.52 5.83
N GLN A 185 -2.59 -1.71 6.96
CA GLN A 185 -1.93 -2.17 8.19
C GLN A 185 -1.39 -3.59 8.03
N ALA A 186 -2.17 -4.48 7.40
CA ALA A 186 -1.70 -5.84 7.10
C ALA A 186 -0.48 -5.83 6.16
N LEU A 187 -0.49 -5.02 5.10
CA LEU A 187 0.64 -4.90 4.16
C LEU A 187 1.90 -4.40 4.85
N LYS A 188 1.80 -3.38 5.72
CA LYS A 188 2.95 -2.88 6.51
C LYS A 188 3.46 -3.91 7.51
N ALA A 189 2.58 -4.69 8.13
CA ALA A 189 2.99 -5.78 9.03
C ALA A 189 3.75 -6.90 8.29
N LEU A 190 3.53 -7.03 6.97
CA LEU A 190 4.13 -8.04 6.12
C LEU A 190 5.43 -7.58 5.43
N GLU A 191 5.81 -6.29 5.50
CA GLU A 191 7.01 -5.73 4.84
C GLU A 191 8.34 -6.36 5.29
N GLY A 192 8.36 -7.10 6.41
CA GLY A 192 9.54 -7.85 6.87
C GLY A 192 9.67 -9.28 6.33
N LEU A 193 8.63 -9.82 5.69
CA LEU A 193 8.57 -11.22 5.26
C LEU A 193 8.43 -11.31 3.74
N ARG A 194 9.55 -11.22 3.01
CA ARG A 194 9.58 -11.32 1.52
C ARG A 194 8.80 -12.52 0.99
N ILE A 195 8.95 -13.68 1.64
CA ILE A 195 8.23 -14.91 1.28
C ILE A 195 6.71 -14.72 1.32
N VAL A 196 6.17 -13.98 2.29
CA VAL A 196 4.72 -13.76 2.40
C VAL A 196 4.22 -12.84 1.31
N HIS A 197 4.96 -11.77 0.99
CA HIS A 197 4.63 -10.88 -0.12
C HIS A 197 4.53 -11.66 -1.45
N ASP A 198 5.52 -12.50 -1.75
CA ASP A 198 5.58 -13.23 -3.02
C ASP A 198 4.47 -14.29 -3.11
N VAL A 199 4.23 -15.01 -2.00
CA VAL A 199 3.10 -15.95 -1.91
C VAL A 199 1.77 -15.23 -2.12
N VAL A 200 1.55 -14.06 -1.51
CA VAL A 200 0.31 -13.29 -1.69
C VAL A 200 0.14 -12.86 -3.15
N MET A 201 1.20 -12.36 -3.80
CA MET A 201 1.14 -11.94 -5.20
C MET A 201 0.86 -13.11 -6.14
N VAL A 202 1.50 -14.26 -5.93
CA VAL A 202 1.25 -15.48 -6.73
C VAL A 202 -0.15 -16.01 -6.51
N VAL A 203 -0.64 -16.08 -5.27
CA VAL A 203 -2.01 -16.52 -4.95
C VAL A 203 -3.03 -15.60 -5.61
N LEU A 204 -2.81 -14.29 -5.55
CA LEU A 204 -3.68 -13.30 -6.18
C LEU A 204 -3.69 -13.45 -7.71
N ALA A 205 -2.52 -13.65 -8.32
CA ALA A 205 -2.39 -13.93 -9.76
C ALA A 205 -3.05 -15.25 -10.18
N LEU A 206 -2.96 -16.32 -9.39
CA LEU A 206 -3.65 -17.58 -9.65
C LEU A 206 -5.17 -17.43 -9.52
N SER A 207 -5.64 -16.69 -8.51
CA SER A 207 -7.06 -16.42 -8.34
C SER A 207 -7.65 -15.67 -9.54
N LEU A 208 -6.87 -14.79 -10.16
CA LEU A 208 -7.22 -14.07 -11.39
C LEU A 208 -7.43 -14.99 -12.59
N PHE A 209 -6.54 -15.97 -12.79
CA PHE A 209 -6.72 -16.96 -13.84
C PHE A 209 -7.97 -17.82 -13.61
N VAL A 210 -8.25 -18.19 -12.35
CA VAL A 210 -9.49 -18.91 -12.00
C VAL A 210 -10.73 -18.07 -12.31
N LEU A 211 -10.76 -16.80 -11.89
CA LEU A 211 -11.88 -15.90 -12.16
C LEU A 211 -12.06 -15.60 -13.65
N SER A 212 -10.96 -15.48 -14.40
CA SER A 212 -10.97 -15.34 -15.86
C SER A 212 -11.62 -16.55 -16.51
N PHE A 213 -11.17 -17.76 -16.16
CA PHE A 213 -11.74 -19.01 -16.66
C PHE A 213 -13.23 -19.14 -16.32
N LEU A 214 -13.62 -18.83 -15.08
CA LEU A 214 -15.03 -18.85 -14.66
C LEU A 214 -15.89 -17.84 -15.43
N SER A 215 -15.35 -16.66 -15.74
CA SER A 215 -16.07 -15.63 -16.52
C SER A 215 -16.27 -16.06 -17.98
N PHE A 216 -15.26 -16.65 -18.62
CA PHE A 216 -15.41 -17.24 -19.95
C PHE A 216 -16.39 -18.41 -19.96
N ARG A 217 -16.32 -19.29 -18.94
CA ARG A 217 -17.26 -20.40 -18.78
C ARG A 217 -18.70 -19.92 -18.64
N ASP A 218 -18.92 -18.86 -17.85
CA ASP A 218 -20.23 -18.26 -17.65
C ASP A 218 -20.77 -17.64 -18.95
N ALA A 219 -19.92 -16.98 -19.75
CA ALA A 219 -20.30 -16.47 -21.06
C ALA A 219 -20.74 -17.60 -22.03
N LEU A 220 -19.98 -18.70 -22.07
CA LEU A 220 -20.29 -19.86 -22.90
C LEU A 220 -21.56 -20.60 -22.44
N LYS A 221 -21.75 -20.76 -21.13
CA LYS A 221 -22.97 -21.37 -20.57
C LYS A 221 -24.21 -20.52 -20.82
N PHE A 222 -24.10 -19.20 -20.65
CA PHE A 222 -25.21 -18.27 -20.91
C PHE A 222 -25.58 -18.21 -22.40
N ARG A 223 -24.61 -18.42 -23.30
CA ARG A 223 -24.85 -18.57 -24.75
C ARG A 223 -25.66 -19.83 -25.08
N LYS A 224 -25.48 -20.93 -24.33
CA LYS A 224 -26.21 -22.20 -24.54
C LYS A 224 -27.58 -22.20 -23.89
N VAL A 225 -27.70 -21.58 -22.71
CA VAL A 225 -28.96 -21.49 -21.95
C VAL A 225 -29.10 -20.06 -21.45
N PRO A 226 -29.93 -19.22 -22.10
CA PRO A 226 -30.04 -17.79 -21.79
C PRO A 226 -30.93 -17.56 -20.55
N VAL A 227 -30.55 -18.18 -19.43
CA VAL A 227 -31.25 -18.06 -18.15
C VAL A 227 -30.27 -17.54 -17.10
N PHE A 228 -30.67 -16.49 -16.39
CA PHE A 228 -29.96 -15.90 -15.26
C PHE A 228 -29.82 -16.83 -14.05
N SER A 229 -30.11 -18.12 -14.16
CA SER A 229 -29.82 -19.15 -13.16
C SER A 229 -28.53 -19.92 -13.48
N VAL A 230 -28.00 -19.83 -14.71
CA VAL A 230 -26.88 -20.67 -15.18
C VAL A 230 -25.49 -20.02 -14.99
N VAL A 231 -25.43 -18.70 -14.80
CA VAL A 231 -24.19 -17.97 -14.47
C VAL A 231 -23.70 -18.42 -13.07
N THR A 232 -22.44 -18.82 -12.94
CA THR A 232 -21.88 -19.32 -11.67
C THR A 232 -21.58 -18.15 -10.73
N LEU A 233 -21.03 -17.06 -11.27
CA LEU A 233 -20.78 -15.81 -10.56
C LEU A 233 -22.07 -14.99 -10.50
N LYS A 234 -22.96 -15.36 -9.58
CA LYS A 234 -24.14 -14.58 -9.20
C LYS A 234 -24.14 -14.37 -7.69
N LEU A 235 -24.79 -13.30 -7.25
CA LEU A 235 -25.12 -13.14 -5.83
C LEU A 235 -25.81 -14.42 -5.32
N PRO A 236 -25.42 -14.95 -4.15
CA PRO A 236 -26.09 -16.10 -3.55
C PRO A 236 -27.58 -15.85 -3.38
N GLU A 237 -28.43 -16.87 -3.53
CA GLU A 237 -29.88 -16.64 -3.47
C GLU A 237 -30.36 -16.14 -2.11
N GLY A 238 -29.66 -16.47 -1.03
CA GLY A 238 -29.89 -15.87 0.28
C GLY A 238 -29.69 -14.34 0.29
N VAL A 239 -28.67 -13.84 -0.41
CA VAL A 239 -28.41 -12.39 -0.53
C VAL A 239 -29.47 -11.74 -1.41
N LYS A 240 -29.89 -12.38 -2.51
CA LYS A 240 -30.97 -11.86 -3.35
C LYS A 240 -32.29 -11.79 -2.60
N VAL A 241 -32.64 -12.82 -1.83
CA VAL A 241 -33.85 -12.85 -1.01
C VAL A 241 -33.78 -11.79 0.10
N LEU A 242 -32.62 -11.62 0.74
CA LEU A 242 -32.39 -10.58 1.74
C LEU A 242 -32.54 -9.17 1.13
N ILE A 243 -31.91 -8.91 -0.01
CA ILE A 243 -32.09 -7.66 -0.78
C ILE A 243 -33.57 -7.45 -1.10
N ARG A 244 -34.28 -8.47 -1.58
CA ARG A 244 -35.69 -8.39 -1.95
C ARG A 244 -36.57 -8.09 -0.74
N LYS A 245 -36.30 -8.72 0.41
CA LYS A 245 -37.03 -8.50 1.66
C LYS A 245 -36.80 -7.07 2.18
N ILE A 246 -35.55 -6.62 2.24
CA ILE A 246 -35.16 -5.25 2.64
C ILE A 246 -35.68 -4.19 1.65
N ALA A 247 -35.78 -4.52 0.37
CA ALA A 247 -36.28 -3.63 -0.66
C ALA A 247 -37.82 -3.62 -0.75
N LEU A 248 -38.53 -4.50 -0.06
CA LEU A 248 -39.99 -4.52 0.00
C LEU A 248 -40.55 -4.05 1.36
N GLU A 249 -39.75 -4.11 2.43
CA GLU A 249 -40.11 -3.58 3.75
C GLU A 249 -40.00 -2.04 3.82
N SER A 250 -40.95 -1.40 4.51
CA SER A 250 -41.09 0.05 4.59
C SER A 250 -39.85 0.69 5.25
N TRP A 251 -39.18 1.59 4.52
CA TRP A 251 -37.96 2.32 4.91
C TRP A 251 -38.18 3.38 6.02
N SER A 252 -39.05 3.11 6.98
CA SER A 252 -39.33 3.97 8.13
C SER A 252 -38.83 3.28 9.40
N GLY A 253 -37.53 3.37 9.68
CA GLY A 253 -36.96 2.97 10.96
C GLY A 253 -35.46 2.65 10.93
N PRO A 254 -34.77 2.74 12.08
CA PRO A 254 -33.34 2.44 12.20
C PRO A 254 -33.00 0.98 11.85
N ALA A 255 -33.91 0.03 12.06
CA ALA A 255 -33.71 -1.38 11.71
C ALA A 255 -33.54 -1.60 10.19
N VAL A 256 -34.23 -0.81 9.36
CA VAL A 256 -34.14 -0.93 7.89
C VAL A 256 -32.88 -0.26 7.35
N ALA A 257 -32.44 0.83 7.97
CA ALA A 257 -31.14 1.43 7.69
C ALA A 257 -29.99 0.48 8.04
N LEU A 258 -30.06 -0.21 9.19
CA LEU A 258 -29.08 -1.20 9.62
C LEU A 258 -29.03 -2.40 8.65
N ALA A 259 -30.18 -2.89 8.22
CA ALA A 259 -30.27 -3.98 7.25
C ALA A 259 -29.74 -3.56 5.86
N GLY A 260 -30.05 -2.33 5.42
CA GLY A 260 -29.51 -1.76 4.18
C GLY A 260 -27.99 -1.61 4.22
N PHE A 261 -27.45 -1.17 5.36
CA PHE A 261 -26.00 -1.08 5.58
C PHE A 261 -25.35 -2.47 5.61
N GLY A 262 -25.92 -3.44 6.33
CA GLY A 262 -25.41 -4.81 6.36
C GLY A 262 -25.44 -5.48 4.99
N CYS A 263 -26.47 -5.19 4.19
CA CYS A 263 -26.53 -5.62 2.80
C CYS A 263 -25.44 -4.96 1.95
N ALA A 264 -25.25 -3.63 2.07
CA ALA A 264 -24.19 -2.92 1.37
C ALA A 264 -22.80 -3.47 1.74
N PHE A 265 -22.55 -3.72 3.03
CA PHE A 265 -21.32 -4.33 3.52
C PHE A 265 -21.07 -5.72 2.92
N LEU A 266 -22.05 -6.63 3.02
CA LEU A 266 -21.89 -8.01 2.52
C LEU A 266 -21.68 -8.03 1.01
N VAL A 267 -22.46 -7.24 0.27
CA VAL A 267 -22.33 -7.13 -1.19
C VAL A 267 -20.97 -6.54 -1.57
N THR A 268 -20.52 -5.50 -0.85
CA THR A 268 -19.22 -4.87 -1.09
C THR A 268 -18.06 -5.82 -0.80
N LEU A 269 -18.19 -6.68 0.22
CA LEU A 269 -17.18 -7.71 0.52
C LEU A 269 -17.10 -8.78 -0.57
N LEU A 270 -18.23 -9.14 -1.18
CA LEU A 270 -18.25 -10.04 -2.34
C LEU A 270 -17.65 -9.35 -3.58
N ASP A 271 -17.95 -8.07 -3.78
CA ASP A 271 -17.37 -7.27 -4.87
C ASP A 271 -15.84 -7.09 -4.70
N ALA A 272 -15.37 -6.98 -3.45
CA ALA A 272 -13.94 -6.90 -3.11
C ALA A 272 -13.10 -8.05 -3.67
N LEU A 273 -13.69 -9.22 -3.95
CA LEU A 273 -13.00 -10.33 -4.61
C LEU A 273 -12.67 -10.05 -6.08
N CYS A 274 -13.50 -9.24 -6.74
CA CYS A 274 -13.32 -8.86 -8.15
C CYS A 274 -12.54 -7.54 -8.27
N THR A 275 -12.84 -6.56 -7.42
CA THR A 275 -12.16 -5.25 -7.39
C THR A 275 -10.82 -5.30 -6.67
N GLY A 276 -10.60 -6.28 -5.78
CA GLY A 276 -9.35 -6.54 -5.06
C GLY A 276 -8.12 -6.59 -5.96
N GLN A 277 -8.32 -6.89 -7.24
CA GLN A 277 -7.30 -6.97 -8.28
C GLN A 277 -6.75 -5.60 -8.69
N VAL A 278 -7.58 -4.56 -8.65
CA VAL A 278 -7.17 -3.17 -8.86
C VAL A 278 -6.92 -2.50 -7.51
N TYR A 279 -7.72 -2.83 -6.50
CA TYR A 279 -7.65 -2.26 -5.16
C TYR A 279 -6.34 -2.58 -4.44
N VAL A 280 -5.94 -3.86 -4.37
CA VAL A 280 -4.73 -4.28 -3.63
C VAL A 280 -3.45 -3.68 -4.23
N PRO A 281 -3.20 -3.72 -5.56
CA PRO A 281 -1.99 -3.13 -6.12
C PRO A 281 -1.92 -1.61 -5.96
N VAL A 282 -3.06 -0.91 -6.07
CA VAL A 282 -3.11 0.54 -5.84
C VAL A 282 -2.85 0.86 -4.37
N LEU A 283 -3.36 0.04 -3.45
CA LEU A 283 -3.09 0.20 -2.03
C LEU A 283 -1.62 -0.06 -1.67
N ALA A 284 -0.99 -1.01 -2.35
CA ALA A 284 0.45 -1.24 -2.25
C ALA A 284 1.26 -0.03 -2.76
N LEU A 285 0.84 0.60 -3.86
CA LEU A 285 1.42 1.86 -4.34
C LEU A 285 1.26 2.99 -3.31
N ILE A 286 0.05 3.18 -2.79
CA ILE A 286 -0.27 4.20 -1.77
C ILE A 286 0.51 3.99 -0.46
N SER A 287 0.77 2.72 -0.10
CA SER A 287 1.50 2.37 1.13
C SER A 287 2.99 2.74 1.07
N ARG A 288 3.55 2.89 -0.15
CA ARG A 288 4.93 3.32 -0.40
C ARG A 288 5.10 4.83 -0.39
N GLU A 289 4.01 5.61 -0.38
CA GLU A 289 4.10 7.07 -0.34
C GLU A 289 4.60 7.57 1.03
N PRO A 290 5.46 8.60 1.06
CA PRO A 290 5.91 9.19 2.29
C PRO A 290 4.76 9.94 3.00
N GLY A 291 4.55 9.60 4.28
CA GLY A 291 3.62 10.29 5.17
C GLY A 291 2.22 9.65 5.25
N ALA A 292 1.81 9.31 6.48
CA ALA A 292 0.53 8.65 6.76
C ALA A 292 -0.69 9.46 6.29
N TRP A 293 -0.63 10.79 6.39
CA TRP A 293 -1.69 11.67 5.94
C TRP A 293 -1.90 11.61 4.42
N ARG A 294 -0.81 11.62 3.65
CA ARG A 294 -0.87 11.56 2.19
C ARG A 294 -1.45 10.23 1.72
N SER A 295 -1.01 9.12 2.31
CA SER A 295 -1.57 7.80 2.00
C SER A 295 -3.07 7.72 2.34
N PHE A 296 -3.49 8.31 3.47
CA PHE A 296 -4.91 8.39 3.84
C PHE A 296 -5.74 9.20 2.83
N VAL A 297 -5.25 10.38 2.42
CA VAL A 297 -5.94 11.21 1.43
C VAL A 297 -6.03 10.49 0.09
N LEU A 298 -4.98 9.80 -0.36
CA LEU A 298 -5.01 9.02 -1.60
C LEU A 298 -6.01 7.86 -1.52
N LEU A 299 -6.14 7.20 -0.37
CA LEU A 299 -7.16 6.19 -0.15
C LEU A 299 -8.59 6.78 -0.26
N VAL A 300 -8.81 7.97 0.30
CA VAL A 300 -10.09 8.68 0.16
C VAL A 300 -10.37 9.02 -1.31
N VAL A 301 -9.39 9.57 -2.03
CA VAL A 301 -9.50 9.93 -3.44
C VAL A 301 -9.82 8.70 -4.30
N TYR A 302 -9.14 7.58 -4.06
CA TYR A 302 -9.43 6.32 -4.73
C TYR A 302 -10.90 5.92 -4.56
N ASN A 303 -11.37 5.89 -3.30
CA ASN A 303 -12.73 5.45 -2.97
C ASN A 303 -13.80 6.40 -3.52
N LEU A 304 -13.51 7.70 -3.61
CA LEU A 304 -14.39 8.67 -4.27
C LEU A 304 -14.45 8.42 -5.79
N ALA A 305 -13.31 8.18 -6.44
CA ALA A 305 -13.25 7.86 -7.86
C ALA A 305 -13.96 6.54 -8.18
N PHE A 306 -13.85 5.53 -7.32
CA PHE A 306 -14.56 4.25 -7.40
C PHE A 306 -16.08 4.42 -7.34
N ILE A 307 -16.60 5.29 -6.47
CA ILE A 307 -18.05 5.46 -6.28
C ILE A 307 -18.69 6.39 -7.30
N ALA A 308 -17.93 7.29 -7.90
CA ALA A 308 -18.48 8.28 -8.84
C ALA A 308 -19.26 7.63 -10.01
N PRO A 309 -18.76 6.59 -10.72
CA PRO A 309 -19.53 5.88 -11.74
C PRO A 309 -20.81 5.23 -11.21
N LEU A 310 -20.75 4.61 -10.03
CA LEU A 310 -21.89 3.94 -9.39
C LEU A 310 -23.02 4.92 -9.06
N VAL A 311 -22.66 6.08 -8.49
CA VAL A 311 -23.61 7.16 -8.20
C VAL A 311 -24.21 7.72 -9.48
N ALA A 312 -23.40 7.94 -10.52
CA ALA A 312 -23.89 8.44 -11.81
C ALA A 312 -24.91 7.49 -12.43
N VAL A 313 -24.61 6.18 -12.48
CA VAL A 313 -25.52 5.15 -13.00
C VAL A 313 -26.81 5.10 -12.19
N PHE A 314 -26.71 5.16 -10.86
CA PHE A 314 -27.88 5.18 -9.99
C PHE A 314 -28.78 6.38 -10.23
N VAL A 315 -28.20 7.58 -10.32
CA VAL A 315 -28.94 8.81 -10.61
C VAL A 315 -29.64 8.72 -11.97
N LEU A 316 -28.96 8.21 -13.00
CA LEU A 316 -29.54 7.98 -14.33
C LEU A 316 -30.70 6.98 -14.26
N ALA A 317 -30.49 5.82 -13.63
CA ALA A 317 -31.51 4.78 -13.45
C ALA A 317 -32.71 5.24 -12.61
N SER A 318 -32.51 6.23 -11.71
CA SER A 318 -33.59 6.80 -10.91
C SER A 318 -34.44 7.83 -11.68
N LYS A 319 -33.90 8.40 -12.76
CA LYS A 319 -34.56 9.39 -13.63
C LYS A 319 -35.28 8.75 -14.81
N THR A 320 -34.77 7.65 -15.35
CA THR A 320 -35.41 6.92 -16.45
C THR A 320 -36.61 6.13 -15.93
N THR A 321 -37.74 6.24 -16.61
CA THR A 321 -39.02 5.63 -16.19
C THR A 321 -39.07 4.13 -16.43
N ASP A 322 -38.08 3.57 -17.14
CA ASP A 322 -38.10 2.19 -17.62
C ASP A 322 -36.92 1.39 -17.05
N ALA A 323 -36.91 1.23 -15.73
CA ALA A 323 -35.97 0.34 -15.04
C ALA A 323 -36.01 -1.10 -15.60
N PHE A 324 -37.14 -1.47 -16.21
CA PHE A 324 -37.32 -2.71 -16.97
C PHE A 324 -36.44 -2.76 -18.23
N GLN A 325 -36.37 -1.69 -19.03
CA GLN A 325 -35.50 -1.63 -20.20
C GLN A 325 -34.01 -1.69 -19.82
N MET A 326 -33.62 -1.07 -18.70
CA MET A 326 -32.22 -1.15 -18.23
C MET A 326 -31.85 -2.56 -17.76
N ALA A 327 -32.75 -3.25 -17.06
CA ALA A 327 -32.58 -4.65 -16.69
C ALA A 327 -32.53 -5.57 -17.94
N GLN A 328 -33.30 -5.27 -18.98
CA GLN A 328 -33.31 -6.00 -20.24
C GLN A 328 -32.08 -5.72 -21.12
N TRP A 329 -31.55 -4.50 -21.08
CA TRP A 329 -30.27 -4.16 -21.70
C TRP A 329 -29.11 -4.86 -21.01
N SER A 330 -29.11 -4.88 -19.67
CA SER A 330 -28.13 -5.62 -18.87
C SER A 330 -28.18 -7.13 -19.15
N SER A 331 -29.38 -7.70 -19.36
CA SER A 331 -29.54 -9.13 -19.69
C SER A 331 -29.07 -9.51 -21.10
N ARG A 332 -29.21 -8.60 -22.08
CA ARG A 332 -28.71 -8.81 -23.45
C ARG A 332 -27.18 -8.70 -23.53
N ASN A 333 -26.57 -7.89 -22.69
CA ASN A 333 -25.13 -7.62 -22.73
C ASN A 333 -24.31 -8.48 -21.73
N VAL A 334 -24.90 -9.52 -21.13
CA VAL A 334 -24.19 -10.42 -20.20
C VAL A 334 -22.99 -11.10 -20.86
N ILE A 335 -23.13 -11.58 -22.09
CA ILE A 335 -22.07 -12.29 -22.82
C ILE A 335 -20.87 -11.36 -23.10
N PRO A 336 -21.03 -10.19 -23.77
CA PRO A 336 -19.90 -9.30 -24.00
C PRO A 336 -19.29 -8.79 -22.69
N ALA A 337 -20.10 -8.53 -21.65
CA ALA A 337 -19.59 -8.11 -20.35
C ALA A 337 -18.73 -9.20 -19.67
N LYS A 338 -19.15 -10.47 -19.71
CA LYS A 338 -18.39 -11.59 -19.13
C LYS A 338 -17.11 -11.90 -19.91
N ILE A 339 -17.13 -11.76 -21.23
CA ILE A 339 -15.93 -11.89 -22.07
C ILE A 339 -14.94 -10.77 -21.76
N ALA A 340 -15.40 -9.51 -21.73
CA ALA A 340 -14.55 -8.37 -21.39
C ALA A 340 -13.92 -8.52 -19.99
N LEU A 341 -14.73 -8.93 -19.00
CA LEU A 341 -14.25 -9.18 -17.64
C LEU A 341 -13.21 -10.31 -17.60
N GLY A 342 -13.44 -11.41 -18.34
CA GLY A 342 -12.50 -12.52 -18.45
C GLY A 342 -11.16 -12.11 -19.05
N VAL A 343 -11.17 -11.26 -20.09
CA VAL A 343 -9.96 -10.70 -20.72
C VAL A 343 -9.20 -9.80 -19.74
N VAL A 344 -9.90 -8.89 -19.06
CA VAL A 344 -9.29 -7.99 -18.07
C VAL A 344 -8.61 -8.79 -16.95
N PHE A 345 -9.29 -9.80 -16.40
CA PHE A 345 -8.72 -10.69 -15.38
C PHE A 345 -7.50 -11.46 -15.87
N ALA A 346 -7.49 -11.93 -17.12
CA ALA A 346 -6.34 -12.63 -17.70
C ALA A 346 -5.13 -11.69 -17.86
N VAL A 347 -5.34 -10.46 -18.34
CA VAL A 347 -4.28 -9.46 -18.52
C VAL A 347 -3.69 -9.03 -17.17
N LEU A 348 -4.53 -8.71 -16.19
CA LEU A 348 -4.10 -8.38 -14.83
C LEU A 348 -3.36 -9.56 -14.18
N GLY A 349 -3.86 -10.79 -14.34
CA GLY A 349 -3.22 -12.00 -13.82
C GLY A 349 -1.82 -12.21 -14.40
N ALA A 350 -1.66 -12.01 -15.71
CA ALA A 350 -0.36 -12.11 -16.38
C ALA A 350 0.61 -11.01 -15.94
N LEU A 351 0.15 -9.76 -15.79
CA LEU A 351 0.96 -8.64 -15.30
C LEU A 351 1.44 -8.88 -13.86
N LEU A 352 0.54 -9.30 -12.97
CA LEU A 352 0.87 -9.62 -11.58
C LEU A 352 1.82 -10.81 -11.48
N MET A 353 1.62 -11.85 -12.28
CA MET A 353 2.54 -12.99 -12.33
C MET A 353 3.94 -12.56 -12.80
N LYS A 354 4.01 -11.67 -13.81
CA LYS A 354 5.29 -11.13 -14.27
C LYS A 354 6.00 -10.32 -13.18
N VAL A 355 5.26 -9.52 -12.42
CA VAL A 355 5.81 -8.77 -11.27
C VAL A 355 6.28 -9.73 -10.18
N ALA A 356 5.50 -10.76 -9.86
CA ALA A 356 5.87 -11.76 -8.86
C ALA A 356 7.11 -12.59 -9.24
N LEU A 357 7.41 -12.74 -10.53
CA LEU A 357 8.57 -13.49 -11.03
C LEU A 357 9.83 -12.63 -11.25
N MET A 358 9.72 -11.30 -11.20
CA MET A 358 10.85 -10.37 -11.40
C MET A 358 11.59 -10.00 -10.11
N TYR A 359 11.04 -10.34 -8.94
CA TYR A 359 11.60 -10.09 -7.61
C TYR A 359 12.00 -11.41 -6.94
#